data_AF-A0A1G0ZYA6-F1
#
_entry.id   AF-A0A1G0ZYA6-F1
#
_cell.length_a   1.000
_cell.length_b   1.000
_cell.length_c   1.000
_cell.angle_alpha   90.00
_cell.angle_beta   90.00
_cell.angle_gamma   90.00
#
_symmetry.space_group_name_H-M   'P 1'
#
loop_
_entity.id
_entity.type
_entity.pdbx_description
1 polymer ?
#
loop_
_entity_poly.entity_id
_entity_poly.type
_entity_poly.pdbx_seq_one_letter_code
_entity_poly.pdbx_strand_id
1 'polypeptide(L)'
;MELLIGIGIGSVMGLLSGLLGIGGGTIAIPGMMYLLKMPTHLAMGTSLAVIIPVAISGTYKHMLNKNVDFKVAIGLAIGGIVFAYIGAWLQTHVPELMLKRIFGLFIIVLGLNLVLAKPRPATPAPASIPPVAATAQADGVQPLSATK
;
A
#
# COMPACT_ATOMS: atom_id res chain seq x y z
N MET A 1 31.61 -4.48 -7.85
CA MET A 1 30.68 -5.61 -8.12
C MET A 1 29.43 -5.50 -7.26
N GLU A 2 29.58 -5.28 -5.95
CA GLU A 2 28.49 -5.12 -4.97
C GLU A 2 27.35 -4.16 -5.37
N LEU A 3 27.68 -3.02 -6.00
CA LEU A 3 26.68 -2.01 -6.37
C LEU A 3 25.73 -2.48 -7.50
N LEU A 4 26.26 -3.22 -8.48
CA LEU A 4 25.46 -3.76 -9.59
C LEU A 4 24.50 -4.85 -9.10
N ILE A 5 24.95 -5.67 -8.15
CA ILE A 5 24.13 -6.70 -7.50
C ILE A 5 23.03 -6.04 -6.66
N GLY A 6 23.37 -4.98 -5.91
CA GLY A 6 22.40 -4.20 -5.13
C GLY A 6 21.31 -3.56 -5.98
N ILE A 7 21.66 -2.99 -7.14
CA ILE A 7 20.69 -2.39 -8.06
C ILE A 7 19.78 -3.47 -8.68
N GLY A 8 20.35 -4.56 -9.19
CA GLY A 8 19.55 -5.63 -9.82
C GLY A 8 18.53 -6.24 -8.86
N ILE A 9 18.93 -6.47 -7.61
CA ILE A 9 18.05 -7.03 -6.59
C ILE A 9 17.04 -5.99 -6.10
N GLY A 10 17.46 -4.74 -5.93
CA GLY A 10 16.56 -3.63 -5.59
C GLY A 10 15.45 -3.46 -6.63
N SER A 11 15.77 -3.60 -7.93
CA SER A 11 14.78 -3.55 -9.00
C SER A 11 13.79 -4.71 -8.93
N VAL A 12 14.26 -5.96 -8.77
CA VAL A 12 13.39 -7.13 -8.65
C VAL A 12 12.51 -7.07 -7.41
N MET A 13 13.08 -6.70 -6.26
CA MET A 13 12.36 -6.56 -4.99
C MET A 13 11.33 -5.42 -5.05
N GLY A 14 11.67 -4.29 -5.69
CA GLY A 14 10.76 -3.18 -5.90
C GLY A 14 9.59 -3.54 -6.82
N LEU A 15 9.86 -4.32 -7.88
CA LEU A 15 8.85 -4.78 -8.83
C LEU A 15 7.89 -5.78 -8.17
N LEU A 16 8.43 -6.76 -7.45
CA LEU A 16 7.64 -7.70 -6.65
C LEU A 16 6.82 -6.98 -5.59
N SER A 17 7.43 -6.05 -4.84
CA SER A 17 6.69 -5.28 -3.84
C SER A 17 5.58 -4.43 -4.45
N GLY A 18 5.82 -3.81 -5.61
CA GLY A 18 4.82 -3.01 -6.30
C GLY A 18 3.64 -3.88 -6.78
N LEU A 19 3.93 -5.10 -7.22
CA LEU A 19 2.93 -6.07 -7.65
C LEU A 19 2.10 -6.59 -6.47
N LEU A 20 2.73 -6.87 -5.33
CA LEU A 20 2.04 -7.33 -4.12
C LEU A 20 1.26 -6.19 -3.42
N GLY A 21 1.59 -4.92 -3.68
CA GLY A 21 0.89 -3.77 -3.09
C GLY A 21 1.10 -3.58 -1.59
N ILE A 22 2.01 -4.33 -0.96
CA ILE A 22 2.22 -4.36 0.50
C ILE A 22 3.06 -3.15 0.99
N GLY A 23 3.72 -2.42 0.09
CA GLY A 23 4.72 -1.41 0.44
C GLY A 23 6.04 -2.06 0.85
N GLY A 24 7.12 -1.78 0.12
CA GLY A 24 8.29 -2.66 0.02
C GLY A 24 9.15 -2.95 1.25
N GLY A 25 8.77 -2.49 2.43
CA GLY A 25 9.54 -2.71 3.66
C GLY A 25 9.67 -4.18 4.05
N THR A 26 8.61 -4.98 3.93
CA THR A 26 8.65 -6.41 4.31
C THR A 26 9.60 -7.25 3.48
N ILE A 27 9.86 -6.84 2.24
CA ILE A 27 10.75 -7.54 1.31
C ILE A 27 12.13 -6.89 1.31
N ALA A 28 12.23 -5.57 1.40
CA ALA A 28 13.49 -4.84 1.37
C ALA A 28 14.35 -5.05 2.64
N ILE A 29 13.73 -5.14 3.82
CA ILE A 29 14.44 -5.34 5.09
C ILE A 29 15.19 -6.69 5.13
N PRO A 30 14.57 -7.86 4.87
CA PRO A 30 15.31 -9.13 4.82
C PRO A 30 16.30 -9.16 3.65
N GLY A 31 15.98 -8.53 2.51
CA GLY A 31 16.91 -8.35 1.41
C GLY A 31 18.22 -7.67 1.85
N MET A 32 18.11 -6.53 2.55
CA MET A 32 19.29 -5.82 3.08
C MET A 32 20.00 -6.60 4.20
N MET A 33 19.26 -7.27 5.08
CA MET A 33 19.85 -8.04 6.18
C MET A 33 20.64 -9.26 5.68
N TYR A 34 20.09 -10.03 4.74
CA TYR A 34 20.71 -11.27 4.26
C TYR A 34 21.76 -11.03 3.17
N LEU A 35 21.56 -10.04 2.29
CA LEU A 35 22.48 -9.81 1.17
C LEU A 35 23.58 -8.82 1.50
N LEU A 36 23.28 -7.70 2.16
CA LEU A 36 24.28 -6.68 2.49
C LEU A 36 24.98 -6.93 3.83
N LYS A 37 24.57 -7.96 4.59
CA LYS A 37 25.06 -8.26 5.95
C LYS A 37 25.09 -7.03 6.87
N MET A 38 24.21 -6.06 6.62
CA MET A 38 24.15 -4.83 7.40
C MET A 38 23.58 -5.10 8.80
N PRO A 39 24.04 -4.36 9.82
CA PRO A 39 23.43 -4.41 11.14
C PRO A 39 21.94 -4.05 11.02
N THR A 40 21.13 -4.73 11.82
CA THR A 40 19.67 -4.73 11.73
C THR A 40 19.11 -3.30 11.80
N HIS A 41 19.76 -2.47 12.60
CA HIS A 41 19.44 -1.05 12.77
C HIS A 41 19.55 -0.23 11.47
N LEU A 42 20.64 -0.42 10.71
CA LEU A 42 20.86 0.31 9.47
C LEU A 42 19.88 -0.14 8.39
N ALA A 43 19.62 -1.44 8.28
CA ALA A 43 18.69 -2.00 7.30
C ALA A 43 17.25 -1.48 7.47
N MET A 44 16.78 -1.33 8.71
CA MET A 44 15.45 -0.78 8.97
C MET A 44 15.39 0.72 8.68
N GLY A 45 16.43 1.48 9.04
CA GLY A 45 16.51 2.92 8.74
C GLY A 45 16.57 3.22 7.24
N THR A 46 17.36 2.47 6.47
CA THR A 46 17.43 2.62 5.01
C THR A 46 16.12 2.22 4.34
N SER A 47 15.44 1.17 4.82
CA SER A 47 14.13 0.80 4.27
C SER A 47 13.07 1.89 4.50
N LEU A 48 13.09 2.58 5.65
CA LEU A 48 12.23 3.74 5.89
C LEU A 48 12.53 4.87 4.90
N ALA A 49 13.80 5.14 4.61
CA ALA A 49 14.18 6.14 3.62
C ALA A 49 13.69 5.78 2.21
N VAL A 50 13.77 4.50 1.82
CA VAL A 50 13.27 3.99 0.53
C VAL A 50 11.75 4.12 0.40
N ILE A 51 11.01 4.05 1.51
CA ILE A 51 9.56 4.20 1.49
C ILE A 51 9.13 5.62 1.08
N ILE A 52 9.94 6.66 1.33
CA ILE A 52 9.60 8.05 0.98
C ILE A 52 9.33 8.23 -0.53
N PRO A 53 10.26 7.91 -1.46
CA PRO A 53 9.99 8.04 -2.90
C PRO A 53 8.88 7.10 -3.39
N VAL A 54 8.71 5.93 -2.76
CA VAL A 54 7.60 5.00 -3.07
C VAL A 54 6.26 5.60 -2.69
N ALA A 55 6.17 6.21 -1.51
CA ALA A 55 4.96 6.86 -1.01
C ALA A 55 4.59 8.07 -1.87
N ILE A 56 5.57 8.88 -2.28
CA ILE A 56 5.36 9.99 -3.23
C ILE A 56 4.78 9.46 -4.54
N SER A 57 5.39 8.42 -5.11
CA SER A 57 4.94 7.79 -6.36
C SER A 57 3.53 7.19 -6.24
N GLY A 58 3.22 6.57 -5.12
CA GLY A 58 1.89 6.01 -4.82
C GLY A 58 0.83 7.09 -4.63
N THR A 59 1.17 8.16 -3.91
CA THR A 59 0.29 9.31 -3.69
C THR A 59 0.00 10.02 -5.00
N TYR A 60 1.01 10.22 -5.85
CA TYR A 60 0.84 10.83 -7.18
C TYR A 60 -0.16 10.06 -8.04
N LYS A 61 -0.08 8.72 -8.05
CA LYS A 61 -1.06 7.86 -8.74
C LYS A 61 -2.47 7.99 -8.14
N HIS A 62 -2.59 8.13 -6.83
CA HIS A 62 -3.88 8.27 -6.16
C HIS A 62 -4.52 9.65 -6.39
N MET A 63 -3.71 10.71 -6.51
CA MET A 63 -4.16 12.06 -6.87
C MET A 63 -4.76 12.12 -8.28
N LEU A 64 -4.20 11.35 -9.24
CA LEU A 64 -4.74 11.28 -10.61
C LEU A 64 -6.19 10.75 -10.66
N ASN A 65 -6.58 9.89 -9.72
CA ASN A 65 -7.92 9.30 -9.66
C ASN A 65 -8.96 10.20 -8.96
N LYS A 66 -8.61 11.44 -8.54
CA LYS A 66 -9.50 12.44 -7.91
C LYS A 66 -10.32 11.96 -6.69
N ASN A 67 -9.95 10.83 -6.08
CA ASN A 67 -10.67 10.23 -4.95
C ASN A 67 -9.98 10.49 -3.60
N VAL A 68 -9.25 11.59 -3.49
CA VAL A 68 -8.48 11.94 -2.28
C VAL A 68 -9.36 12.74 -1.34
N ASP A 69 -9.89 12.08 -0.31
CA ASP A 69 -10.46 12.78 0.83
C ASP A 69 -9.33 13.35 1.69
N PHE A 70 -9.12 14.66 1.58
CA PHE A 70 -8.09 15.38 2.31
C PHE A 70 -8.24 15.25 3.84
N LYS A 71 -9.44 15.03 4.37
CA LYS A 71 -9.63 14.81 5.81
C LYS A 71 -9.01 13.49 6.25
N VAL A 72 -9.23 12.43 5.47
CA VAL A 72 -8.65 11.11 5.74
C VAL A 72 -7.14 11.15 5.51
N ALA A 73 -6.68 11.81 4.44
CA ALA A 73 -5.25 11.93 4.14
C ALA A 73 -4.47 12.64 5.26
N ILE A 74 -5.01 13.75 5.81
CA ILE A 74 -4.39 14.46 6.92
C ILE A 74 -4.40 13.62 8.20
N GLY A 75 -5.52 12.96 8.51
CA GLY A 75 -5.60 12.06 9.67
C GLY A 75 -4.57 10.93 9.59
N LEU A 76 -4.42 10.34 8.41
CA LEU A 76 -3.45 9.28 8.15
C LEU A 76 -2.00 9.80 8.18
N ALA A 77 -1.75 11.02 7.68
CA ALA A 77 -0.43 11.65 7.72
C ALA A 77 0.01 11.93 9.16
N ILE A 78 -0.86 12.51 9.99
CA ILE A 78 -0.55 12.80 11.40
C ILE A 78 -0.33 11.50 12.15
N GLY A 79 -1.22 10.52 12.00
CA GLY A 79 -1.04 9.19 12.60
C GLY A 79 0.26 8.54 12.15
N GLY A 80 0.55 8.55 10.85
CA GLY A 80 1.77 8.02 10.28
C GLY A 80 3.04 8.66 10.85
N ILE A 81 3.07 9.99 10.99
CA ILE A 81 4.22 10.71 11.56
C ILE A 81 4.41 10.33 13.03
N VAL A 82 3.34 10.31 13.83
CA VAL A 82 3.40 9.97 15.25
C VAL A 82 3.88 8.53 15.46
N PHE A 83 3.27 7.57 14.74
CA PHE A 83 3.67 6.16 14.82
C PHE A 83 5.08 5.91 14.26
N ALA A 84 5.48 6.60 13.19
CA ALA A 84 6.84 6.48 12.64
C ALA A 84 7.89 6.99 13.64
N TYR A 85 7.62 8.11 14.33
CA TYR A 85 8.51 8.65 15.35
C TYR A 85 8.61 7.72 16.57
N ILE A 86 7.47 7.24 17.08
CA ILE A 86 7.43 6.29 18.20
C ILE A 86 8.14 4.98 17.82
N GLY A 87 7.91 4.47 16.61
CA GLY A 87 8.54 3.26 16.11
C GLY A 87 10.05 3.39 15.98
N ALA A 88 10.53 4.52 15.42
CA ALA A 88 11.96 4.80 15.30
C ALA A 88 12.64 4.94 16.67
N TRP A 89 11.98 5.59 17.64
CA TRP A 89 12.48 5.71 19.01
C TRP A 89 12.52 4.37 19.75
N LEU A 90 11.49 3.54 19.57
CA LEU A 90 11.45 2.21 20.17
C LEU A 90 12.52 1.29 19.57
N GLN A 91 12.80 1.43 18.27
CA GLN A 91 13.83 0.66 17.59
C GLN A 91 15.21 0.87 18.20
N THR A 92 15.58 2.11 18.55
CA THR A 92 16.91 2.44 19.10
C THR A 92 17.15 1.93 20.51
N HIS A 93 16.10 1.64 21.27
CA HIS A 93 16.20 1.15 22.65
C HIS A 93 16.13 -0.38 22.76
N VAL A 94 15.78 -1.09 21.69
CA VAL A 94 15.61 -2.55 21.70
C VAL A 94 16.88 -3.25 21.20
N PRO A 95 17.37 -4.30 21.89
CA PRO A 95 18.53 -5.06 21.44
C PRO A 95 18.29 -5.74 20.08
N GLU A 96 19.31 -5.76 19.21
CA GLU A 96 19.20 -6.25 17.82
C GLU A 96 18.60 -7.66 17.71
N LEU A 97 18.89 -8.54 18.68
CA LEU A 97 18.37 -9.92 18.67
C LEU A 97 16.85 -9.97 18.89
N MET A 98 16.30 -9.11 19.75
CA MET A 98 14.85 -9.00 19.92
C MET A 98 14.20 -8.37 18.70
N LEU A 99 14.81 -7.33 18.13
CA LEU A 99 14.30 -6.67 16.94
C LEU A 99 14.22 -7.65 15.75
N LYS A 100 15.25 -8.49 15.57
CA LYS A 100 15.23 -9.60 14.59
C LYS A 100 14.13 -10.62 14.86
N ARG A 101 13.92 -11.04 16.13
CA ARG A 101 12.86 -11.99 16.49
C ARG A 101 11.47 -11.43 16.23
N ILE A 102 11.21 -10.18 16.63
CA ILE A 102 9.93 -9.51 16.43
C ILE A 102 9.65 -9.35 14.93
N PHE A 103 10.64 -8.91 14.15
CA PHE A 103 10.51 -8.78 12.71
C PHE A 103 10.29 -10.15 12.03
N GLY A 104 11.03 -11.18 12.44
CA GLY A 104 10.84 -12.55 11.94
C GLY A 104 9.43 -13.08 12.23
N LEU A 105 8.92 -12.88 13.44
CA LEU A 105 7.56 -13.25 13.81
C LEU A 105 6.52 -12.47 12.97
N PHE A 106 6.74 -11.17 12.77
CA PHE A 106 5.89 -10.33 11.93
C PHE A 106 5.79 -10.86 10.49
N ILE A 107 6.92 -11.23 9.88
CA ILE A 107 6.95 -11.82 8.53
C ILE A 107 6.21 -13.16 8.49
N ILE A 108 6.37 -14.02 9.50
CA ILE A 108 5.63 -15.30 9.58
C ILE A 108 4.12 -15.05 9.64
N VAL A 109 3.68 -14.11 10.48
CA VAL A 109 2.26 -13.74 10.60
C VAL A 109 1.74 -13.15 9.28
N LEU A 110 2.52 -12.31 8.60
CA LEU A 110 2.14 -11.76 7.29
C LEU A 110 2.03 -12.85 6.22
N GLY A 111 2.97 -13.78 6.19
CA GLY A 111 2.94 -14.93 5.27
C GLY A 111 1.72 -15.82 5.53
N LEU A 112 1.42 -16.10 6.80
CA LEU A 112 0.20 -16.79 7.20
C LEU A 112 -1.04 -16.02 6.75
N ASN A 113 -1.12 -14.72 7.02
CA ASN A 113 -2.26 -13.91 6.60
C ASN A 113 -2.45 -13.96 5.07
N LEU A 114 -1.36 -13.95 4.29
CA LEU A 114 -1.43 -14.03 2.83
C LEU A 114 -1.91 -15.41 2.33
N VAL A 115 -1.54 -16.50 3.01
CA VAL A 115 -2.02 -17.85 2.70
C VAL A 115 -3.48 -18.05 3.12
N LEU A 116 -3.87 -17.50 4.26
CA LEU A 116 -5.24 -17.57 4.78
C LEU A 116 -6.17 -16.51 4.18
N ALA A 117 -5.63 -15.47 3.54
CA ALA A 117 -6.41 -14.44 2.86
C ALA A 117 -7.15 -15.07 1.68
N LYS A 118 -8.41 -15.43 1.94
CA LYS A 118 -9.36 -15.91 0.95
C LYS A 118 -9.43 -14.87 -0.18
N PRO A 119 -9.26 -15.25 -1.47
CA PRO A 119 -9.41 -14.34 -2.58
C PRO A 119 -10.75 -13.61 -2.45
N ARG A 120 -10.72 -12.29 -2.25
CA ARG A 120 -11.94 -11.50 -2.33
C ARG A 120 -12.49 -11.70 -3.76
N PRO A 121 -13.76 -12.09 -3.91
CA PRO A 121 -14.40 -12.06 -5.22
C PRO A 121 -14.15 -10.67 -5.78
N ALA A 122 -13.59 -10.60 -6.99
CA ALA A 122 -13.49 -9.34 -7.70
C ALA A 122 -14.88 -8.73 -7.68
N THR A 123 -15.02 -7.57 -7.03
CA THR A 123 -16.25 -6.79 -7.12
C THR A 123 -16.59 -6.71 -8.60
N PRO A 124 -17.75 -7.21 -9.05
CA PRO A 124 -18.15 -7.06 -10.43
C PRO A 124 -18.02 -5.58 -10.76
N ALA A 125 -17.26 -5.27 -11.82
CA ALA A 125 -17.24 -3.92 -12.37
C ALA A 125 -18.69 -3.42 -12.41
N PRO A 126 -18.99 -2.19 -11.95
CA PRO A 126 -20.35 -1.68 -11.97
C PRO A 126 -20.86 -1.89 -13.39
N ALA A 127 -21.82 -2.81 -13.52
CA ALA A 127 -22.46 -3.15 -14.77
C ALA A 127 -22.90 -1.82 -15.37
N SER A 128 -22.46 -1.59 -16.60
CA SER A 128 -22.91 -0.54 -17.52
C SER A 128 -23.97 0.37 -16.89
N ILE A 129 -23.60 1.62 -16.58
CA ILE A 129 -24.61 2.65 -16.36
C ILE A 129 -25.59 2.48 -17.54
N PRO A 130 -26.86 2.07 -17.30
CA PRO A 130 -27.79 1.92 -18.39
C PRO A 130 -27.82 3.27 -19.11
N PRO A 131 -27.81 3.30 -20.46
CA PRO A 131 -27.93 4.55 -21.16
C PRO A 131 -29.16 5.26 -20.60
N VAL A 132 -28.96 6.49 -20.10
CA VAL A 132 -30.00 7.40 -19.58
C VAL A 132 -31.14 7.62 -20.59
N ALA A 133 -31.02 7.09 -21.81
CA ALA A 133 -32.08 6.97 -22.80
C ALA A 133 -33.20 5.97 -22.46
N ALA A 134 -32.98 4.97 -21.58
CA ALA A 134 -34.01 3.96 -21.26
C ALA A 134 -34.92 4.34 -20.09
N THR A 135 -34.55 5.34 -19.27
CA THR A 135 -35.40 5.85 -18.18
C THR A 135 -36.33 6.99 -18.61
N ALA A 136 -36.24 7.47 -19.86
CA ALA A 136 -37.16 8.48 -20.41
C ALA A 136 -38.50 7.89 -20.92
N GLN A 137 -38.63 6.57 -21.02
CA GLN A 137 -39.81 5.91 -21.59
C GLN A 137 -40.77 5.31 -20.53
N ALA A 138 -40.42 5.38 -19.24
CA ALA A 138 -41.20 4.80 -18.14
C ALA A 138 -41.97 5.84 -17.31
N ASP A 139 -41.71 7.13 -17.47
CA ASP A 139 -42.62 8.17 -16.94
C ASP A 139 -43.77 8.35 -17.93
N GLY A 140 -44.86 7.65 -17.63
CA GLY A 140 -46.15 7.85 -18.26
C GLY A 140 -46.68 9.25 -18.00
N VAL A 141 -46.18 10.24 -18.76
CA VAL A 141 -46.93 11.45 -19.03
C VAL A 141 -48.07 11.03 -19.97
N GLN A 142 -49.16 10.59 -19.34
CA GLN A 142 -50.48 10.61 -19.95
C GLN A 142 -50.66 11.96 -20.65
N PRO A 143 -51.07 12.00 -21.93
CA PRO A 143 -51.57 13.23 -22.49
C PRO A 143 -52.84 13.56 -21.72
N LEU A 144 -52.78 14.54 -20.83
CA LEU A 144 -53.97 15.27 -20.40
C LEU A 144 -54.49 15.95 -21.65
N SER A 145 -55.42 15.23 -22.27
CA SER A 145 -56.43 15.65 -23.22
C SER A 145 -56.59 17.16 -23.30
N ALA A 146 -56.50 17.64 -24.53
CA ALA A 146 -57.15 18.84 -25.01
C ALA A 146 -58.51 19.10 -24.32
N THR A 147 -58.67 20.35 -23.88
CA THR A 147 -59.84 21.18 -24.16
C THR A 147 -61.21 20.64 -23.73
N LYS A 148 -61.74 21.19 -22.63
CA LYS A 148 -62.88 22.12 -22.68
C LYS A 148 -63.05 22.89 -21.39
#